data_AF-A0A820Q3K5-F1
#
_entry.id   AF-A0A820Q3K5-F1
#
_cell.length_a   1.000
_cell.length_b   1.000
_cell.length_c   1.000
_cell.angle_alpha   90.00
_cell.angle_beta   90.00
_cell.angle_gamma   90.00
#
_symmetry.space_group_name_H-M   'P 1'
#
loop_
_entity.id
_entity.type
_entity.pdbx_description
1 polymer ?
#
loop_
_entity_poly.entity_id
_entity_poly.type
_entity_poly.pdbx_seq_one_letter_code
_entity_poly.pdbx_strand_id
1 'polypeptide(L)'
;MEPITTNSTTISNQTANESTKCIQTLIYHFFPVTNETYVDINSLNPNSITFNIRCKVIYKSPLRQYSTNGKVFDAIIWTAIFLDITVNACHIIIVAFNEESGRSDNIMTLKKNITIQSGDVRMANQNFNSSQSIYEIRLIPSSIINSYKSASFNPVIQIKQHQIINIYNLFHGSHVDVQGTIVYDNETTANISQSTGQSHTRRSIKIKGDTGSINVTIWNEKVNSKKTIFLSTPFLSL
;
A
#
# COMPACT_ATOMS: atom_id res chain seq x y z
N MET A 1 57.33 56.20 -3.33
CA MET A 1 56.66 56.45 -4.62
C MET A 1 55.93 55.18 -4.99
N GLU A 2 54.73 55.35 -5.57
CA GLU A 2 53.79 54.33 -6.07
C GLU A 2 52.86 53.63 -5.07
N PRO A 3 51.60 53.32 -5.47
CA PRO A 3 50.47 54.11 -5.00
C PRO A 3 49.36 53.29 -4.33
N ILE A 4 48.48 54.02 -3.61
CA ILE A 4 47.20 53.53 -3.08
C ILE A 4 46.20 53.54 -4.24
N THR A 5 45.67 52.37 -4.61
CA THR A 5 44.52 52.25 -5.51
C THR A 5 43.37 51.53 -4.82
N THR A 6 42.29 52.29 -4.70
CA THR A 6 40.93 51.93 -4.30
C THR A 6 40.33 50.89 -5.23
N ASN A 7 39.87 49.77 -4.70
CA ASN A 7 38.99 48.87 -5.45
C ASN A 7 37.56 48.98 -4.94
N SER A 8 36.76 49.56 -5.83
CA SER A 8 35.32 49.71 -5.81
C SER A 8 34.58 48.38 -5.76
N THR A 9 33.57 48.37 -4.91
CA THR A 9 32.49 47.39 -4.76
C THR A 9 31.75 47.12 -6.07
N THR A 10 31.74 45.86 -6.53
CA THR A 10 30.69 45.36 -7.42
C THR A 10 30.05 44.14 -6.75
N ILE A 11 28.85 44.38 -6.23
CA ILE A 11 27.92 43.36 -5.74
C ILE A 11 27.38 42.63 -6.96
N SER A 12 27.80 41.38 -7.17
CA SER A 12 27.02 40.44 -7.99
C SER A 12 26.19 39.57 -7.05
N ASN A 13 24.92 39.95 -6.92
CA ASN A 13 23.88 39.15 -6.30
C ASN A 13 23.73 37.81 -7.03
N GLN A 14 24.13 36.72 -6.39
CA GLN A 14 23.51 35.41 -6.57
C GLN A 14 23.32 34.73 -5.20
N THR A 15 22.46 35.33 -4.39
CA THR A 15 21.66 34.58 -3.41
C THR A 15 20.65 33.73 -4.16
N ALA A 16 20.97 32.46 -4.38
CA ALA A 16 19.97 31.44 -4.68
C ALA A 16 20.45 30.07 -4.18
N ASN A 17 19.96 29.71 -3.00
CA ASN A 17 19.64 28.33 -2.61
C ASN A 17 20.79 27.34 -2.37
N GLU A 18 21.64 27.62 -1.39
CA GLU A 18 22.46 26.57 -0.75
C GLU A 18 21.71 25.80 0.36
N SER A 19 20.50 26.23 0.75
CA SER A 19 19.67 25.55 1.76
C SER A 19 18.84 24.38 1.24
N THR A 20 18.70 24.19 -0.08
CA THR A 20 17.95 23.06 -0.66
C THR A 20 18.81 21.83 -0.95
N LYS A 21 20.14 21.92 -0.84
CA LYS A 21 21.05 20.77 -0.96
C LYS A 21 21.20 19.96 0.34
N CYS A 22 20.68 20.44 1.47
CA CYS A 22 20.88 19.83 2.79
C CYS A 22 19.78 18.85 3.23
N ILE A 23 18.80 18.51 2.38
CA ILE A 23 17.72 17.56 2.74
C ILE A 23 17.70 16.31 1.85
N GLN A 24 18.48 16.28 0.77
CA GLN A 24 18.52 15.13 -0.16
C GLN A 24 19.62 14.10 0.19
N THR A 25 20.30 14.27 1.31
CA THR A 25 21.41 13.40 1.74
C THR A 25 21.30 13.16 3.24
N LEU A 26 20.70 12.03 3.64
CA LEU A 26 20.90 11.26 4.89
C LEU A 26 19.63 10.53 5.36
N ILE A 27 19.10 9.61 4.54
CA ILE A 27 18.48 8.38 5.07
C ILE A 27 18.94 7.22 4.18
N TYR A 28 20.24 6.92 4.20
CA TYR A 28 20.69 5.58 3.83
C TYR A 28 20.28 4.67 4.99
N HIS A 29 19.12 4.04 4.87
CA HIS A 29 18.80 2.91 5.71
C HIS A 29 19.90 1.87 5.52
N PHE A 30 20.57 1.52 6.63
CA PHE A 30 21.60 0.50 6.68
C PHE A 30 20.94 -0.84 6.38
N PHE A 31 20.89 -1.19 5.09
CA PHE A 31 20.38 -2.48 4.64
C PHE A 31 21.45 -3.54 4.90
N PRO A 32 21.07 -4.74 5.37
CA PRO A 32 22.02 -5.85 5.37
C PRO A 32 22.51 -6.05 3.93
N VAL A 33 23.83 -6.05 3.76
CA VAL A 33 24.48 -6.32 2.48
C VAL A 33 24.19 -7.77 2.12
N THR A 34 23.18 -8.00 1.29
CA THR A 34 23.03 -9.23 0.52
C THR A 34 23.62 -8.95 -0.86
N ASN A 35 24.27 -9.94 -1.49
CA ASN A 35 24.79 -9.81 -2.86
C ASN A 35 23.68 -9.71 -3.93
N GLU A 36 22.42 -9.57 -3.51
CA GLU A 36 21.27 -9.48 -4.40
C GLU A 36 20.95 -8.02 -4.69
N THR A 37 20.87 -7.67 -5.98
CA THR A 37 20.41 -6.35 -6.43
C THR A 37 18.88 -6.30 -6.35
N TYR A 38 18.34 -5.40 -5.54
CA TYR A 38 16.90 -5.14 -5.46
C TYR A 38 16.51 -3.93 -6.29
N VAL A 39 15.32 -3.98 -6.89
CA VAL A 39 14.74 -2.89 -7.70
C VAL A 39 13.60 -2.19 -6.97
N ASP A 40 13.38 -0.92 -7.29
CA ASP A 40 12.24 -0.14 -6.79
C ASP A 40 10.94 -0.60 -7.45
N ILE A 41 9.84 -0.61 -6.70
CA ILE A 41 8.50 -0.95 -7.20
C ILE A 41 8.10 -0.04 -8.37
N ASN A 42 8.47 1.25 -8.32
CA ASN A 42 8.16 2.21 -9.39
C ASN A 42 8.95 1.96 -10.69
N SER A 43 10.04 1.18 -10.63
CA SER A 43 10.85 0.82 -11.80
C SER A 43 10.37 -0.46 -12.50
N LEU A 44 9.39 -1.16 -11.90
CA LEU A 44 8.80 -2.35 -12.50
C LEU A 44 8.13 -2.00 -13.82
N ASN A 45 8.22 -2.94 -14.77
CA ASN A 45 7.58 -2.82 -16.07
C ASN A 45 7.06 -4.19 -16.52
N PRO A 46 6.00 -4.24 -17.35
CA PRO A 46 5.40 -5.50 -17.80
C PRO A 46 6.34 -6.43 -18.56
N ASN A 47 7.40 -5.89 -19.16
CA ASN A 47 8.35 -6.67 -19.94
C ASN A 47 9.42 -7.34 -19.06
N SER A 48 9.52 -6.96 -17.78
CA SER A 48 10.52 -7.48 -16.85
C SER A 48 9.96 -8.63 -16.04
N ILE A 49 10.14 -9.85 -16.56
CA ILE A 49 9.74 -11.09 -15.89
C ILE A 49 10.62 -11.36 -14.67
N THR A 50 11.91 -10.99 -14.75
CA THR A 50 12.88 -11.16 -13.67
C THR A 50 13.15 -9.84 -12.97
N PHE A 51 12.75 -9.77 -11.71
CA PHE A 51 13.06 -8.67 -10.79
C PHE A 51 13.29 -9.26 -9.40
N ASN A 52 13.88 -8.46 -8.51
CA ASN A 52 13.96 -8.81 -7.10
C ASN A 52 13.51 -7.59 -6.29
N ILE A 53 12.37 -7.69 -5.61
CA ILE A 53 11.85 -6.60 -4.76
C ILE A 53 11.86 -7.02 -3.31
N ARG A 54 12.04 -6.05 -2.41
CA ARG A 54 11.85 -6.23 -0.97
C ARG A 54 10.64 -5.45 -0.53
N CYS A 55 9.81 -6.07 0.28
CA CYS A 55 8.58 -5.46 0.70
C CYS A 55 8.12 -5.95 2.06
N LYS A 56 7.27 -5.15 2.70
CA LYS A 56 6.56 -5.53 3.92
C LYS A 56 5.09 -5.80 3.59
N VAL A 57 4.55 -6.92 4.06
CA VAL A 57 3.13 -7.24 3.92
C VAL A 57 2.32 -6.28 4.82
N ILE A 58 1.62 -5.31 4.23
CA ILE A 58 0.78 -4.36 4.99
C ILE A 58 -0.69 -4.78 5.06
N TYR A 59 -1.12 -5.63 4.12
CA TYR A 59 -2.44 -6.24 4.11
C TYR A 59 -2.36 -7.58 3.39
N LYS A 60 -3.18 -8.56 3.80
CA LYS A 60 -3.45 -9.79 3.07
C LYS A 60 -4.94 -10.10 3.17
N SER A 61 -5.57 -10.42 2.05
CA SER A 61 -6.95 -10.90 2.02
C SER A 61 -7.03 -12.37 2.45
N PRO A 62 -8.18 -12.83 2.97
CA PRO A 62 -8.44 -14.27 3.08
C PRO A 62 -8.40 -14.91 1.68
N LEU A 63 -8.18 -16.23 1.65
CA LEU A 63 -8.35 -17.05 0.45
C LEU A 63 -9.81 -16.98 0.02
N ARG A 64 -10.06 -16.61 -1.24
CA ARG A 64 -11.40 -16.55 -1.83
C ARG A 64 -11.47 -17.52 -3.00
N GLN A 65 -12.59 -18.22 -3.13
CA GLN A 65 -12.92 -18.95 -4.35
C GLN A 65 -13.75 -18.03 -5.25
N TYR A 66 -13.45 -17.99 -6.54
CA TYR A 66 -14.28 -17.29 -7.53
C TYR A 66 -14.59 -18.22 -8.71
N SER A 67 -15.79 -18.09 -9.28
CA SER A 67 -16.23 -18.81 -10.48
C SER A 67 -16.35 -17.82 -11.64
N THR A 68 -16.05 -18.25 -12.86
CA THR A 68 -16.18 -17.40 -14.06
C THR A 68 -16.99 -18.14 -15.12
N ASN A 69 -18.01 -17.48 -15.68
CA ASN A 69 -18.89 -18.01 -16.73
C ASN A 69 -19.59 -19.32 -16.35
N GLY A 70 -20.04 -19.45 -15.09
CA GLY A 70 -20.77 -20.63 -14.60
C GLY A 70 -19.94 -21.92 -14.53
N LYS A 71 -18.66 -21.87 -14.92
CA LYS A 71 -17.69 -22.94 -14.69
C LYS A 71 -17.01 -22.67 -13.36
N VAL A 72 -17.16 -23.64 -12.45
CA VAL A 72 -16.46 -23.76 -11.17
C VAL A 72 -14.98 -24.01 -11.45
N PHE A 73 -14.28 -23.04 -12.04
CA PHE A 73 -12.85 -22.99 -11.87
C PHE A 73 -12.67 -22.53 -10.43
N ASP A 74 -12.40 -23.45 -9.51
CA ASP A 74 -12.13 -23.16 -8.10
C ASP A 74 -10.81 -22.41 -7.98
N ALA A 75 -10.82 -21.17 -8.45
CA ALA A 75 -9.63 -20.36 -8.43
C ALA A 75 -9.55 -19.71 -7.05
N ILE A 76 -8.62 -20.21 -6.26
CA ILE A 76 -8.32 -19.66 -4.95
C ILE A 76 -7.43 -18.45 -5.14
N ILE A 77 -7.85 -17.29 -4.65
CA ILE A 77 -7.14 -16.03 -4.78
C ILE A 77 -6.88 -15.41 -3.41
N TRP A 78 -5.68 -14.86 -3.25
CA TRP A 78 -5.43 -13.83 -2.23
C TRP A 78 -4.74 -12.62 -2.86
N THR A 79 -4.98 -11.47 -2.25
CA THR A 79 -4.39 -10.18 -2.60
C THR A 79 -3.64 -9.65 -1.39
N ALA A 80 -2.40 -9.22 -1.56
CA ALA A 80 -1.68 -8.50 -0.52
C ALA A 80 -1.11 -7.19 -1.04
N ILE A 81 -1.14 -6.18 -0.17
CA ILE A 81 -0.55 -4.89 -0.45
C ILE A 81 0.84 -4.88 0.20
N PHE A 82 1.81 -4.44 -0.57
CA PHE A 82 3.22 -4.44 -0.22
C PHE A 82 3.75 -3.04 -0.22
N LEU A 83 4.47 -2.67 0.83
CA LEU A 83 5.16 -1.40 0.87
C LEU A 83 6.62 -1.59 0.49
N ASP A 84 7.06 -0.85 -0.54
CA ASP A 84 8.45 -0.80 -0.94
C ASP A 84 9.32 -0.32 0.22
N ILE A 85 10.50 -0.92 0.30
CA ILE A 85 11.51 -0.68 1.31
C ILE A 85 12.48 0.44 0.88
N THR A 86 12.33 0.93 -0.34
CA THR A 86 13.17 1.96 -0.96
C THR A 86 12.76 3.36 -0.52
N VAL A 87 13.58 4.36 -0.90
CA VAL A 87 13.37 5.79 -0.55
C VAL A 87 12.03 6.31 -1.09
N ASN A 88 11.53 5.72 -2.18
CA ASN A 88 10.27 6.08 -2.82
C ASN A 88 9.18 5.07 -2.44
N ALA A 89 8.93 4.89 -1.14
CA ALA A 89 7.99 3.92 -0.58
C ALA A 89 6.62 4.01 -1.28
N CYS A 90 6.39 3.11 -2.23
CA CYS A 90 5.16 2.95 -2.98
C CYS A 90 4.54 1.62 -2.56
N HIS A 91 3.20 1.56 -2.61
CA HIS A 91 2.53 0.29 -2.43
C HIS A 91 2.13 -0.37 -3.76
N ILE A 92 2.29 -1.68 -3.83
CA ILE A 92 1.87 -2.49 -4.97
C ILE A 92 0.97 -3.63 -4.50
N ILE A 93 0.03 -4.00 -5.35
CA ILE A 93 -0.78 -5.20 -5.16
C ILE A 93 -0.08 -6.41 -5.75
N ILE A 94 -0.07 -7.50 -4.99
CA ILE A 94 0.34 -8.82 -5.47
C ILE A 94 -0.83 -9.77 -5.36
N VAL A 95 -1.01 -10.55 -6.41
CA VAL A 95 -2.11 -11.48 -6.59
C VAL A 95 -1.57 -12.88 -6.79
N ALA A 96 -2.09 -13.84 -6.02
CA ALA A 96 -1.78 -15.25 -6.18
C ALA A 96 -3.03 -16.02 -6.55
N PHE A 97 -2.94 -16.92 -7.52
CA PHE A 97 -4.05 -17.76 -7.97
C PHE A 97 -3.71 -19.24 -7.76
N ASN A 98 -4.72 -20.06 -7.44
CA ASN A 98 -4.66 -21.52 -7.47
C ASN A 98 -3.52 -22.06 -6.59
N GLU A 99 -2.65 -22.90 -7.16
CA GLU A 99 -1.49 -23.48 -6.49
C GLU A 99 -0.57 -22.41 -5.88
N GLU A 100 -0.39 -21.28 -6.57
CA GLU A 100 0.43 -20.17 -6.07
C GLU A 100 -0.16 -19.55 -4.82
N SER A 101 -1.51 -19.52 -4.71
CA SER A 101 -2.18 -18.99 -3.53
C SER A 101 -1.86 -19.83 -2.29
N GLY A 102 -1.94 -21.17 -2.41
CA GLY A 102 -1.66 -22.09 -1.32
C GLY A 102 -0.18 -22.13 -0.93
N ARG A 103 0.73 -22.21 -1.91
CA ARG A 103 2.19 -22.27 -1.69
C ARG A 103 2.71 -21.08 -0.89
N SER A 104 2.19 -19.90 -1.18
CA SER A 104 2.69 -18.64 -0.63
C SER A 104 1.94 -18.17 0.61
N ASP A 105 0.81 -18.80 0.96
CA ASP A 105 -0.12 -18.34 1.99
C ASP A 105 0.55 -18.15 3.36
N ASN A 106 1.32 -19.15 3.79
CA ASN A 106 2.01 -19.17 5.09
C ASN A 106 3.21 -18.20 5.15
N ILE A 107 3.81 -17.91 4.00
CA ILE A 107 4.97 -17.02 3.90
C ILE A 107 4.49 -15.56 3.92
N MET A 108 3.44 -15.26 3.17
CA MET A 108 2.86 -13.94 2.92
C MET A 108 1.96 -13.46 4.07
N THR A 109 2.43 -13.46 5.31
CA THR A 109 1.61 -13.06 6.48
C THR A 109 1.83 -11.61 6.88
N LEU A 110 0.80 -11.00 7.46
CA LEU A 110 0.79 -9.59 7.85
C LEU A 110 2.03 -9.21 8.68
N LYS A 111 2.63 -8.04 8.36
CA LYS A 111 3.84 -7.48 8.97
C LYS A 111 5.15 -8.22 8.72
N LYS A 112 5.16 -9.36 8.00
CA LYS A 112 6.43 -9.98 7.60
C LYS A 112 7.13 -9.15 6.52
N ASN A 113 8.46 -9.12 6.59
CA ASN A 113 9.30 -8.64 5.51
C ASN A 113 9.63 -9.80 4.60
N ILE A 114 9.45 -9.60 3.30
CA ILE A 114 9.67 -10.63 2.29
C ILE A 114 10.45 -10.08 1.10
N THR A 115 11.10 -10.98 0.38
CA THR A 115 11.62 -10.73 -0.95
C THR A 115 10.79 -11.50 -1.95
N ILE A 116 10.64 -10.95 -3.15
CA ILE A 116 9.95 -11.60 -4.26
C ILE A 116 10.86 -11.52 -5.46
N GLN A 117 11.19 -12.68 -6.01
CA GLN A 117 11.99 -12.83 -7.21
C GLN A 117 11.09 -13.34 -8.33
N SER A 118 11.02 -12.57 -9.41
CA SER A 118 10.20 -12.81 -10.60
C SER A 118 8.67 -12.85 -10.38
N GLY A 119 7.94 -12.52 -11.42
CA GLY A 119 6.50 -12.44 -11.41
C GLY A 119 6.00 -11.89 -12.74
N ASP A 120 4.70 -12.05 -12.99
CA ASP A 120 4.03 -11.43 -14.13
C ASP A 120 3.59 -10.01 -13.72
N VAL A 121 4.34 -9.00 -14.17
CA VAL A 121 4.00 -7.59 -13.94
C VAL A 121 2.98 -7.16 -14.98
N ARG A 122 1.85 -6.62 -14.54
CA ARG A 122 0.76 -6.21 -15.44
C ARG A 122 0.14 -4.91 -15.00
N MET A 123 -0.62 -4.27 -15.89
CA MET A 123 -1.41 -3.10 -15.54
C MET A 123 -2.38 -3.44 -14.41
N ALA A 124 -2.43 -2.58 -13.40
CA ALA A 124 -3.34 -2.68 -12.27
C ALA A 124 -4.79 -2.61 -12.75
N ASN A 125 -5.63 -3.53 -12.29
CA ASN A 125 -7.07 -3.42 -12.53
C ASN A 125 -7.69 -2.36 -11.60
N GLN A 126 -7.89 -1.15 -12.10
CA GLN A 126 -8.37 -0.01 -11.31
C GLN A 126 -9.74 -0.23 -10.64
N ASN A 127 -10.55 -1.18 -11.11
CA ASN A 127 -11.81 -1.53 -10.46
C ASN A 127 -11.60 -2.23 -9.11
N PHE A 128 -10.44 -2.86 -8.90
CA PHE A 128 -10.14 -3.71 -7.75
C PHE A 128 -8.81 -3.39 -7.09
N ASN A 129 -8.08 -2.40 -7.59
CA ASN A 129 -6.75 -2.03 -7.13
C ASN A 129 -6.77 -0.56 -6.69
N SER A 130 -6.66 -0.35 -5.38
CA SER A 130 -6.60 0.96 -4.73
C SER A 130 -5.16 1.43 -4.46
N SER A 131 -4.14 0.71 -4.96
CA SER A 131 -2.74 1.04 -4.72
C SER A 131 -2.24 2.17 -5.63
N GLN A 132 -1.22 2.91 -5.17
CA GLN A 132 -0.46 3.94 -5.88
C GLN A 132 0.25 3.42 -7.14
N SER A 133 0.64 2.14 -7.16
CA SER A 133 1.28 1.55 -8.33
C SER A 133 0.28 1.40 -9.49
N ILE A 134 0.68 1.84 -10.69
CA ILE A 134 -0.05 1.59 -11.94
C ILE A 134 0.02 0.13 -12.40
N TYR A 135 0.91 -0.65 -11.77
CA TYR A 135 1.09 -2.06 -12.00
C TYR A 135 0.68 -2.91 -10.80
N GLU A 136 0.41 -4.17 -11.06
CA GLU A 136 0.28 -5.24 -10.07
C GLU A 136 1.14 -6.43 -10.47
N ILE A 137 1.51 -7.26 -9.50
CA ILE A 137 2.29 -8.48 -9.77
C ILE A 137 1.38 -9.69 -9.57
N ARG A 138 1.34 -10.57 -10.57
CA ARG A 138 0.79 -11.90 -10.42
C ARG A 138 1.91 -12.90 -10.14
N LEU A 139 1.74 -13.70 -9.09
CA LEU A 139 2.65 -14.82 -8.82
C LEU A 139 2.52 -15.88 -9.91
N ILE A 140 3.67 -16.38 -10.36
CA ILE A 140 3.80 -17.43 -11.36
C ILE A 140 4.61 -18.60 -10.75
N PRO A 141 4.64 -19.79 -11.40
CA PRO A 141 5.36 -20.94 -10.85
C PRO A 141 6.85 -20.71 -10.60
N SER A 142 7.49 -19.82 -11.36
CA SER A 142 8.89 -19.44 -11.14
C SER A 142 9.10 -18.37 -10.07
N SER A 143 8.04 -17.79 -9.49
CA SER A 143 8.15 -16.76 -8.45
C SER A 143 8.72 -17.35 -7.15
N ILE A 144 9.85 -16.83 -6.70
CA ILE A 144 10.49 -17.24 -5.44
C ILE A 144 10.16 -16.19 -4.38
N ILE A 145 9.66 -16.63 -3.23
CA ILE A 145 9.26 -15.75 -2.12
C ILE A 145 9.99 -16.21 -0.87
N ASN A 146 10.77 -15.31 -0.27
CA ASN A 146 11.51 -15.60 0.95
C ASN A 146 11.15 -14.60 2.03
N SER A 147 10.89 -15.06 3.25
CA SER A 147 10.77 -14.19 4.41
C SER A 147 12.14 -13.91 5.02
N TYR A 148 12.37 -12.70 5.50
CA TYR A 148 13.61 -12.36 6.21
C TYR A 148 13.33 -11.53 7.46
N LYS A 149 14.24 -11.63 8.44
CA LYS A 149 14.20 -10.82 9.66
C LYS A 149 14.93 -9.51 9.38
N SER A 150 14.25 -8.39 9.54
CA SER A 150 14.88 -7.06 9.54
C SER A 150 14.48 -6.33 10.80
N ALA A 151 15.45 -6.05 11.66
CA ALA A 151 15.25 -5.35 12.92
C ALA A 151 15.05 -3.83 12.72
N SER A 152 15.42 -3.30 11.56
CA SER A 152 15.61 -1.86 11.34
C SER A 152 14.63 -1.22 10.36
N PHE A 153 13.71 -1.98 9.76
CA PHE A 153 12.87 -1.45 8.69
C PHE A 153 11.37 -1.41 9.02
N ASN A 154 10.89 -0.19 9.29
CA ASN A 154 9.47 0.13 9.43
C ASN A 154 9.11 1.20 8.39
N PRO A 155 8.65 0.79 7.19
CA PRO A 155 8.30 1.76 6.18
C PRO A 155 7.10 2.58 6.65
N VAL A 156 7.18 3.89 6.50
CA VAL A 156 6.08 4.81 6.78
C VAL A 156 5.13 4.75 5.59
N ILE A 157 3.89 4.28 5.82
CA ILE A 157 2.84 4.31 4.79
C ILE A 157 2.52 5.78 4.51
N GLN A 158 2.80 6.24 3.29
CA GLN A 158 2.29 7.54 2.84
C GLN A 158 0.81 7.40 2.52
N ILE A 159 -0.02 8.10 3.30
CA ILE A 159 -1.48 8.11 3.15
C ILE A 159 -1.87 9.34 2.34
N LYS A 160 -2.67 9.18 1.28
CA LYS A 160 -3.19 10.33 0.53
C LYS A 160 -4.48 10.81 1.20
N GLN A 161 -4.31 11.49 2.33
CA GLN A 161 -5.42 11.92 3.16
C GLN A 161 -6.38 12.85 2.39
N HIS A 162 -7.66 12.49 2.40
CA HIS A 162 -8.74 13.34 1.93
C HIS A 162 -9.38 14.05 3.14
N GLN A 163 -9.67 15.34 2.97
CA GLN A 163 -10.48 16.07 3.94
C GLN A 163 -11.91 15.53 3.89
N ILE A 164 -12.51 15.30 5.07
CA ILE A 164 -13.86 14.70 5.18
C ILE A 164 -14.91 15.51 4.42
N ILE A 165 -14.78 16.85 4.41
CA ILE A 165 -15.72 17.73 3.72
C ILE A 165 -15.72 17.50 2.20
N ASN A 166 -14.58 17.13 1.62
CA ASN A 166 -14.43 16.95 0.18
C ASN A 166 -14.95 15.58 -0.30
N ILE A 167 -15.21 14.64 0.61
CA ILE A 167 -15.72 13.30 0.27
C ILE A 167 -17.09 13.40 -0.40
N TYR A 168 -17.91 14.39 -0.02
CA TYR A 168 -19.23 14.62 -0.62
C TYR A 168 -19.17 14.86 -2.14
N ASN A 169 -18.05 15.41 -2.64
CA ASN A 169 -17.86 15.72 -4.04
C ASN A 169 -17.31 14.54 -4.86
N LEU A 170 -17.06 13.39 -4.23
CA LEU A 170 -16.51 12.21 -4.90
C LEU A 170 -17.64 11.33 -5.43
N PHE A 171 -17.37 10.63 -6.53
CA PHE A 171 -18.32 9.65 -7.07
C PHE A 171 -18.51 8.50 -6.10
N HIS A 172 -19.74 8.00 -6.02
CA HIS A 172 -20.04 6.79 -5.26
C HIS A 172 -19.15 5.63 -5.73
N GLY A 173 -18.57 4.88 -4.79
CA GLY A 173 -17.61 3.81 -5.07
C GLY A 173 -16.14 4.25 -5.09
N SER A 174 -15.86 5.55 -4.97
CA SER A 174 -14.47 6.04 -4.88
C SER A 174 -13.75 5.54 -3.63
N HIS A 175 -12.46 5.24 -3.76
CA HIS A 175 -11.59 4.94 -2.62
C HIS A 175 -11.01 6.22 -2.02
N VAL A 176 -11.05 6.32 -0.69
CA VAL A 176 -10.54 7.47 0.05
C VAL A 176 -9.75 7.03 1.26
N ASP A 177 -8.70 7.78 1.58
CA ASP A 177 -8.02 7.68 2.85
C ASP A 177 -8.48 8.83 3.76
N VAL A 178 -8.89 8.51 4.99
CA VAL A 178 -9.39 9.48 5.97
C VAL A 178 -8.67 9.28 7.29
N GLN A 179 -8.32 10.39 7.95
CA GLN A 179 -7.77 10.41 9.29
C GLN A 179 -8.66 11.24 10.22
N GLY A 180 -8.82 10.79 11.45
CA GLY A 180 -9.58 11.50 12.48
C GLY A 180 -9.69 10.70 13.78
N THR A 181 -10.35 11.28 14.76
CA THR A 181 -10.60 10.69 16.07
C THR A 181 -11.95 9.97 16.08
N ILE A 182 -12.00 8.76 16.62
CA ILE A 182 -13.26 8.04 16.83
C ILE A 182 -14.03 8.73 17.95
N VAL A 183 -15.20 9.27 17.65
CA VAL A 183 -16.06 9.99 18.62
C VAL A 183 -17.29 9.17 19.03
N TYR A 184 -17.61 8.12 18.28
CA TYR A 184 -18.66 7.15 18.62
C TYR A 184 -18.27 5.77 18.08
N ASP A 185 -18.47 4.73 18.89
CA ASP A 185 -18.25 3.33 18.54
C ASP A 185 -19.48 2.52 18.94
N ASN A 186 -20.21 2.01 17.95
CA ASN A 186 -21.40 1.21 18.21
C ASN A 186 -21.05 -0.25 18.48
N GLU A 187 -22.00 -0.98 19.06
CA GLU A 187 -21.84 -2.41 19.28
C GLU A 187 -21.82 -3.20 17.95
N THR A 188 -21.24 -4.40 18.01
CA THR A 188 -21.24 -5.31 16.87
C THR A 188 -22.63 -5.89 16.70
N THR A 189 -23.15 -5.85 15.49
CA THR A 189 -24.45 -6.41 15.12
C THR A 189 -24.27 -7.47 14.03
N ALA A 190 -25.01 -8.58 14.10
CA ALA A 190 -25.09 -9.54 13.02
C ALA A 190 -26.25 -9.15 12.08
N ASN A 191 -26.05 -9.31 10.77
CA ASN A 191 -27.07 -9.09 9.75
C ASN A 191 -27.01 -10.24 8.75
N ILE A 192 -28.15 -10.62 8.20
CA ILE A 192 -28.22 -11.62 7.14
C ILE A 192 -28.46 -10.86 5.83
N SER A 193 -27.58 -11.07 4.85
CA SER A 193 -27.74 -10.54 3.51
C SER A 193 -29.02 -11.11 2.88
N GLN A 194 -29.94 -10.24 2.46
CA GLN A 194 -31.20 -10.65 1.85
C GLN A 194 -30.98 -11.29 0.46
N SER A 195 -29.93 -10.88 -0.26
CA SER A 195 -29.64 -11.38 -1.60
C SER A 195 -28.90 -12.72 -1.59
N THR A 196 -28.02 -12.94 -0.62
CA THR A 196 -27.15 -14.13 -0.57
C THR A 196 -27.51 -15.10 0.57
N GLY A 197 -28.36 -14.71 1.51
CA GLY A 197 -28.68 -15.50 2.71
C GLY A 197 -27.51 -15.62 3.71
N GLN A 198 -26.37 -15.00 3.43
CA GLN A 198 -25.17 -15.13 4.26
C GLN A 198 -25.22 -14.19 5.47
N SER A 199 -24.75 -14.69 6.61
CA SER A 199 -24.59 -13.89 7.82
C SER A 199 -23.29 -13.08 7.77
N HIS A 200 -23.40 -11.78 8.05
CA HIS A 200 -22.30 -10.82 8.14
C HIS A 200 -22.37 -10.07 9.46
N THR A 201 -21.23 -9.85 10.11
CA THR A 201 -21.16 -8.94 11.26
C THR A 201 -20.82 -7.54 10.79
N ARG A 202 -21.42 -6.52 11.42
CA ARG A 202 -21.11 -5.12 11.17
C ARG A 202 -20.97 -4.33 12.46
N ARG A 203 -20.13 -3.30 12.45
CA ARG A 203 -19.99 -2.28 13.49
C ARG A 203 -19.91 -0.93 12.82
N SER A 204 -20.67 0.05 13.32
CA SER A 204 -20.60 1.42 12.81
C SER A 204 -19.84 2.30 13.79
N ILE A 205 -18.86 3.03 13.28
CA ILE A 205 -18.09 4.02 14.04
C ILE A 205 -18.29 5.40 13.43
N LYS A 206 -18.15 6.45 14.25
CA LYS A 206 -18.12 7.84 13.77
C LYS A 206 -16.72 8.40 13.94
N ILE A 207 -16.13 8.85 12.84
CA ILE A 207 -14.83 9.47 12.79
C ILE A 207 -15.04 10.98 12.66
N LYS A 208 -14.43 11.77 13.55
CA LYS A 208 -14.36 13.23 13.48
C LYS A 208 -12.96 13.64 13.07
N GLY A 209 -12.84 14.27 11.91
CA GLY A 209 -11.63 14.95 11.46
C GLY A 209 -11.77 16.46 11.60
N ASP A 210 -10.78 17.20 11.11
CA ASP A 210 -10.72 18.66 11.27
C ASP A 210 -11.85 19.38 10.51
N THR A 211 -12.26 18.84 9.36
CA THR A 211 -13.23 19.47 8.46
C THR A 211 -14.65 18.92 8.61
N GLY A 212 -14.89 17.92 9.45
CA GLY A 212 -16.21 17.29 9.56
C GLY A 212 -16.19 15.92 10.22
N SER A 213 -17.32 15.22 10.16
CA SER A 213 -17.48 13.87 10.69
C SER A 213 -18.12 12.93 9.68
N ILE A 214 -17.70 11.67 9.67
CA ILE A 214 -18.20 10.62 8.78
C ILE A 214 -18.54 9.35 9.56
N ASN A 215 -19.61 8.66 9.16
CA ASN A 215 -19.93 7.33 9.68
C ASN A 215 -19.26 6.28 8.80
N VAL A 216 -18.57 5.31 9.43
CA VAL A 216 -17.88 4.22 8.76
C VAL A 216 -18.44 2.89 9.25
N THR A 217 -18.78 2.01 8.31
CA THR A 217 -19.23 0.64 8.62
C THR A 217 -18.10 -0.35 8.40
N ILE A 218 -17.76 -1.08 9.46
CA ILE A 218 -16.75 -2.13 9.47
C ILE A 218 -17.46 -3.47 9.39
N TRP A 219 -16.92 -4.42 8.64
CA TRP A 219 -17.55 -5.71 8.36
C TRP A 219 -16.70 -6.91 8.81
N ASN A 220 -17.38 -8.00 9.18
CA ASN A 220 -16.83 -9.33 9.41
C ASN A 220 -15.66 -9.33 10.42
N GLU A 221 -14.57 -10.02 10.10
CA GLU A 221 -13.39 -10.18 10.95
C GLU A 221 -12.79 -8.85 11.42
N LYS A 222 -12.95 -7.78 10.63
CA LYS A 222 -12.40 -6.46 10.96
C LYS A 222 -13.15 -5.77 12.08
N VAL A 223 -14.37 -6.20 12.42
CA VAL A 223 -15.19 -5.55 13.43
C VAL A 223 -14.45 -5.42 14.76
N ASN A 224 -13.66 -6.42 15.15
CA ASN A 224 -12.94 -6.42 16.44
C ASN A 224 -11.55 -5.76 16.40
N SER A 225 -11.17 -5.11 15.29
CA SER A 225 -9.85 -4.47 15.14
C SER A 225 -9.82 -3.09 15.84
N LYS A 226 -9.31 -3.03 17.07
CA LYS A 226 -9.42 -1.85 17.96
C LYS A 226 -8.36 -0.74 17.83
N LYS A 227 -7.30 -0.86 17.00
CA LYS A 227 -6.13 0.04 17.10
C LYS A 227 -5.78 0.87 15.86
N THR A 228 -6.01 0.38 14.65
CA THR A 228 -5.81 1.13 13.39
C THR A 228 -6.56 0.36 12.31
N ILE A 229 -7.58 0.97 11.71
CA ILE A 229 -8.32 0.34 10.62
C ILE A 229 -7.77 0.93 9.32
N PHE A 230 -6.87 0.19 8.68
CA PHE A 230 -6.49 0.48 7.29
C PHE A 230 -7.70 0.12 6.41
N LEU A 231 -8.44 1.14 5.99
CA LEU A 231 -9.62 1.01 5.11
C LEU A 231 -9.27 1.01 3.62
N SER A 232 -7.99 0.91 3.26
CA SER A 232 -7.56 0.84 1.86
C SER A 232 -7.90 -0.48 1.17
N THR A 233 -8.67 -1.38 1.79
CA THR A 233 -9.06 -2.63 1.13
C THR A 233 -10.06 -2.34 0.02
N PRO A 234 -9.76 -2.71 -1.24
CA PRO A 234 -10.73 -2.62 -2.32
C PRO A 234 -11.90 -3.54 -1.95
N PHE A 235 -13.07 -2.93 -1.76
CA PHE A 235 -14.30 -3.67 -1.60
C PHE A 235 -14.71 -4.08 -3.02
N LEU A 236 -14.48 -5.36 -3.37
CA LEU A 236 -15.23 -5.95 -4.47
C LEU A 236 -16.70 -5.97 -4.04
N SER A 237 -17.52 -5.10 -4.64
CA SER A 237 -18.95 -5.35 -4.70
C SER A 237 -19.16 -6.64 -5.48
N LEU A 238 -19.76 -7.64 -4.83
CA LEU A 238 -20.44 -8.74 -5.52
C LEU A 238 -21.67 -8.18 -6.24
#